data_AF-A0A444JCZ6-F1
#
_entry.id   AF-A0A444JCZ6-F1
#
_cell.length_a   1.000
_cell.length_b   1.000
_cell.length_c   1.000
_cell.angle_alpha   90.00
_cell.angle_beta   90.00
_cell.angle_gamma   90.00
#
_symmetry.space_group_name_H-M   'P 1'
#
loop_
_entity.id
_entity.type
_entity.pdbx_description
1 polymer ?
#
loop_
_entity_poly.entity_id
_entity_poly.type
_entity_poly.pdbx_seq_one_letter_code
_entity_poly.pdbx_strand_id
1 'polypeptide(L)'
;NEPLLTRLIEEGESLDRAGTRIWAASEAAFKASGVRPALSIISVERDETGDETSVLFRCNRDNSDCRVLTFPVFLTLGGERMLAVAGQPETGKNIRGDSDIQEIAPPDSADSSVNDSGNFTHEFITTFTDSRRLSGRVCFTSIPKWMGAFRELTLLPIAEPLLKSIRSRQWGMVTNVSSFKVERHIDIFDKIIGRITLTDDTDLSESFIALAFEWLKKNRDGREERVATSIISSTWVSIRGRGIVRKAPLPDYFRKYLARLPSVDSMENPKGKVAVVSSLVPIVATDRTDRGRYLLDQQQFLTSMEDSNLVGNIYYAHYYSWQARVRDNYLFRRAPDVFKENNRGEFIGVQAEVSHLQEAMPFECIEVSMYLSEVFEEGVVLYFEYHSINEQRKNRKLAHGIHTAIWTTTDSREATVRPAKMPEVFLADFMAIINEQ
;
A
#
# COMPACT_ATOMS: atom_id res chain seq x y z
N ASN A 1 -40.81 -11.82 38.11
CA ASN A 1 -40.85 -11.34 36.72
C ASN A 1 -42.24 -11.33 36.10
N GLU A 2 -43.23 -12.06 36.63
CA GLU A 2 -44.63 -11.99 36.16
C GLU A 2 -45.17 -10.54 36.02
N PRO A 3 -44.90 -9.61 36.96
CA PRO A 3 -45.33 -8.22 36.82
C PRO A 3 -44.63 -7.43 35.70
N LEU A 4 -43.41 -7.81 35.31
CA LEU A 4 -42.67 -7.17 34.22
C LEU A 4 -43.12 -7.69 32.86
N LEU A 5 -43.39 -9.00 32.79
CA LEU A 5 -43.85 -9.64 31.57
C LEU A 5 -45.24 -9.11 31.19
N THR A 6 -46.17 -9.05 32.15
CA THR A 6 -47.49 -8.46 31.93
C THR A 6 -47.39 -7.01 31.48
N ARG A 7 -46.52 -6.22 32.13
CA ARG A 7 -46.32 -4.82 31.78
C ARG A 7 -45.82 -4.61 30.34
N LEU A 8 -44.80 -5.34 29.90
CA LEU A 8 -44.27 -5.23 28.52
C LEU A 8 -45.31 -5.68 27.48
N ILE A 9 -46.12 -6.70 27.80
CA ILE A 9 -47.20 -7.16 26.92
C ILE A 9 -48.34 -6.13 26.83
N GLU A 10 -48.75 -5.54 27.96
CA GLU A 10 -49.73 -4.45 27.99
C GLU A 10 -49.23 -3.20 27.25
N GLU A 11 -47.91 -2.98 27.27
CA GLU A 11 -47.21 -1.92 26.55
C GLU A 11 -47.00 -2.25 25.04
N GLY A 12 -47.47 -3.42 24.57
CA GLY A 12 -47.60 -3.77 23.14
C GLY A 12 -46.57 -4.78 22.62
N GLU A 13 -45.68 -5.30 23.46
CA GLU A 13 -44.67 -6.28 23.06
C GLU A 13 -45.27 -7.70 22.99
N SER A 14 -44.87 -8.51 22.00
CA SER A 14 -45.29 -9.92 21.94
C SER A 14 -44.75 -10.71 23.13
N LEU A 15 -45.49 -11.76 23.55
CA LEU A 15 -45.08 -12.63 24.66
C LEU A 15 -43.65 -13.19 24.47
N ASP A 16 -43.33 -13.64 23.25
CA ASP A 16 -42.03 -14.21 22.93
C ASP A 16 -40.90 -13.18 23.03
N ARG A 17 -41.14 -11.96 22.53
CA ARG A 17 -40.15 -10.88 22.55
C ARG A 17 -39.95 -10.33 23.97
N ALA A 18 -41.03 -10.11 24.73
CA ALA A 18 -40.99 -9.67 26.12
C ALA A 18 -40.32 -10.72 27.02
N GLY A 19 -40.66 -12.00 26.85
CA GLY A 19 -40.03 -13.11 27.56
C GLY A 19 -38.53 -13.21 27.27
N THR A 20 -38.16 -13.13 25.99
CA THR A 20 -36.76 -13.18 25.55
C THR A 20 -35.97 -11.98 26.07
N ARG A 21 -36.57 -10.78 26.09
CA ARG A 21 -35.99 -9.55 26.63
C ARG A 21 -35.71 -9.64 28.11
N ILE A 22 -36.69 -10.06 28.91
CA ILE A 22 -36.51 -10.23 30.35
C ILE A 22 -35.46 -11.30 30.63
N TRP A 23 -35.45 -12.39 29.87
CA TRP A 23 -34.44 -13.44 30.01
C TRP A 23 -33.03 -12.90 29.70
N ALA A 24 -32.85 -12.24 28.56
CA ALA A 24 -31.57 -11.68 28.14
C ALA A 24 -31.06 -10.62 29.14
N ALA A 25 -31.95 -9.75 29.63
CA ALA A 25 -31.61 -8.77 30.65
C ALA A 25 -31.19 -9.43 31.98
N SER A 26 -31.93 -10.45 32.41
CA SER A 26 -31.62 -11.19 33.64
C SER A 26 -30.30 -11.93 33.53
N GLU A 27 -30.03 -12.53 32.38
CA GLU A 27 -28.79 -13.27 32.12
C GLU A 27 -27.58 -12.33 32.02
N ALA A 28 -27.71 -11.19 31.35
CA ALA A 28 -26.67 -10.17 31.29
C ALA A 28 -26.35 -9.62 32.69
N ALA A 29 -27.37 -9.33 33.48
CA ALA A 29 -27.21 -8.87 34.85
C ALA A 29 -26.62 -9.94 35.78
N PHE A 30 -27.03 -11.21 35.62
CA PHE A 30 -26.45 -12.35 36.33
C PHE A 30 -24.96 -12.52 36.01
N LYS A 31 -24.59 -12.49 34.72
CA LYS A 31 -23.18 -12.60 34.30
C LYS A 31 -22.32 -11.45 34.83
N ALA A 32 -22.87 -10.23 34.88
CA ALA A 32 -22.16 -9.06 35.37
C ALA A 32 -21.99 -9.05 36.90
N SER A 33 -22.91 -9.66 37.65
CA SER A 33 -22.97 -9.54 39.11
C SER A 33 -22.78 -10.84 39.89
N GLY A 34 -22.85 -12.01 39.23
CA GLY A 34 -22.76 -13.34 39.83
C GLY A 34 -24.01 -13.80 40.60
N VAL A 35 -25.05 -12.98 40.71
CA VAL A 35 -26.29 -13.28 41.46
C VAL A 35 -27.50 -12.92 40.62
N ARG A 36 -28.59 -13.70 40.71
CA ARG A 36 -29.81 -13.43 39.92
C ARG A 36 -30.49 -12.16 40.45
N PRO A 37 -30.55 -11.07 39.66
CA PRO A 37 -31.06 -9.79 40.17
C PRO A 37 -32.58 -9.67 39.99
N ALA A 38 -33.19 -8.85 40.86
CA ALA A 38 -34.54 -8.35 40.62
C ALA A 38 -34.46 -7.17 39.64
N LEU A 39 -35.16 -7.29 38.50
CA LEU A 39 -35.22 -6.25 37.48
C LEU A 39 -36.41 -5.31 37.74
N SER A 40 -36.26 -4.05 37.35
CA SER A 40 -37.36 -3.09 37.22
C SER A 40 -37.13 -2.20 36.01
N ILE A 41 -38.17 -1.83 35.28
CA ILE A 41 -38.03 -0.99 34.08
C ILE A 41 -37.83 0.47 34.51
N ILE A 42 -36.77 1.10 33.98
CA ILE A 42 -36.49 2.54 34.13
C ILE A 42 -37.17 3.31 33.00
N SER A 43 -36.96 2.89 31.75
CA SER A 43 -37.48 3.57 30.58
C SER A 43 -37.65 2.61 29.41
N VAL A 44 -38.59 2.94 28.54
CA VAL A 44 -38.87 2.26 27.26
C VAL A 44 -38.79 3.32 26.16
N GLU A 45 -38.01 3.03 25.13
CA GLU A 45 -37.88 3.83 23.93
C GLU A 45 -38.58 3.13 22.76
N ARG A 46 -39.25 3.92 21.92
CA ARG A 46 -40.07 3.44 20.80
C ARG A 46 -39.66 4.14 19.52
N ASP A 47 -39.75 3.44 18.39
CA ASP A 47 -39.57 4.05 17.08
C ASP A 47 -40.82 4.83 16.62
N GLU A 48 -40.72 5.44 15.44
CA GLU A 48 -41.77 6.24 14.81
C GLU A 48 -43.06 5.44 14.51
N THR A 49 -42.98 4.10 14.51
CA THR A 49 -44.14 3.21 14.30
C THR A 49 -44.82 2.81 15.61
N GLY A 50 -44.24 3.19 16.76
CA GLY A 50 -44.73 2.88 18.10
C GLY A 50 -44.19 1.58 18.68
N ASP A 51 -43.34 0.86 17.94
CA ASP A 51 -42.73 -0.39 18.35
C ASP A 51 -41.56 -0.14 19.32
N GLU A 52 -41.46 -0.98 20.35
CA GLU A 52 -40.44 -0.82 21.40
C GLU A 52 -39.05 -1.21 20.90
N THR A 53 -38.20 -0.21 20.68
CA THR A 53 -36.82 -0.41 20.20
C THR A 53 -35.87 -0.69 21.33
N SER A 54 -36.00 -0.02 22.48
CA SER A 54 -35.05 -0.21 23.58
C SER A 54 -35.73 -0.18 24.95
N VAL A 55 -35.29 -1.04 25.87
CA VAL A 55 -35.78 -1.06 27.26
C VAL A 55 -34.59 -1.06 28.21
N LEU A 56 -34.58 -0.09 29.12
CA LEU A 56 -33.57 0.05 30.15
C LEU A 56 -34.11 -0.48 31.48
N PHE A 57 -33.42 -1.46 32.05
CA PHE A 57 -33.72 -2.05 33.34
C PHE A 57 -32.77 -1.54 34.43
N ARG A 58 -33.29 -1.30 35.63
CA ARG A 58 -32.51 -1.24 36.87
C ARG A 58 -32.44 -2.63 37.49
N CYS A 59 -31.24 -3.03 37.88
CA CYS A 59 -31.01 -4.21 38.69
C CYS A 59 -30.91 -3.77 40.16
N ASN A 60 -31.90 -4.11 40.98
CA ASN A 60 -31.83 -3.77 42.41
C ASN A 60 -30.84 -4.69 43.13
N ARG A 61 -29.74 -4.11 43.60
CA ARG A 61 -28.83 -4.71 44.59
C ARG A 61 -28.64 -3.72 45.73
N ASP A 62 -28.34 -4.24 46.92
CA ASP A 62 -27.80 -3.46 48.04
C ASP A 62 -26.56 -2.65 47.58
N ASN A 63 -26.78 -1.36 47.29
CA ASN A 63 -25.78 -0.32 46.98
C ASN A 63 -24.98 -0.40 45.66
N SER A 64 -25.49 -1.02 44.58
CA SER A 64 -24.89 -0.85 43.23
C SER A 64 -25.94 -0.53 42.15
N ASP A 65 -25.82 0.62 41.46
CA ASP A 65 -26.76 1.08 40.40
C ASP A 65 -26.45 0.42 39.05
N CYS A 66 -26.52 -0.91 38.98
CA CYS A 66 -26.33 -1.63 37.73
C CYS A 66 -27.57 -1.51 36.84
N ARG A 67 -27.36 -1.17 35.56
CA ARG A 67 -28.40 -1.01 34.55
C ARG A 67 -28.16 -1.95 33.38
N VAL A 68 -29.25 -2.42 32.76
CA VAL A 68 -29.19 -3.25 31.57
C VAL A 68 -30.05 -2.65 30.48
N LEU A 69 -29.43 -2.32 29.35
CA LEU A 69 -30.13 -1.88 28.15
C LEU A 69 -30.37 -3.07 27.23
N THR A 70 -31.59 -3.20 26.73
CA THR A 70 -31.96 -4.25 25.76
C THR A 70 -32.55 -3.67 24.50
N PHE A 71 -32.25 -4.24 23.35
CA PHE A 71 -32.83 -3.86 22.06
C PHE A 71 -32.76 -5.03 21.07
N PRO A 72 -33.73 -5.16 20.15
CA PRO A 72 -33.70 -6.16 19.12
C PRO A 72 -32.68 -5.78 18.03
N VAL A 73 -32.06 -6.79 17.43
CA VAL A 73 -31.17 -6.64 16.27
C VAL A 73 -31.53 -7.66 15.20
N PHE A 74 -31.48 -7.23 13.94
CA PHE A 74 -31.64 -8.09 12.77
C PHE A 74 -30.27 -8.42 12.20
N LEU A 75 -29.92 -9.70 12.19
CA LEU A 75 -28.63 -10.18 11.67
C LEU A 75 -28.80 -10.72 10.25
N THR A 76 -27.74 -10.65 9.44
CA THR A 76 -27.73 -10.94 8.00
C THR A 76 -28.15 -12.37 7.63
N LEU A 77 -28.09 -13.34 8.55
CA LEU A 77 -28.44 -14.75 8.32
C LEU A 77 -29.28 -15.34 9.47
N GLY A 78 -30.30 -14.62 9.92
CA GLY A 78 -31.25 -15.14 10.91
C GLY A 78 -32.40 -14.18 11.20
N GLY A 79 -33.41 -14.67 11.93
CA GLY A 79 -34.48 -13.81 12.45
C GLY A 79 -33.99 -12.86 13.56
N GLU A 80 -34.88 -12.02 14.06
CA GLU A 80 -34.62 -11.08 15.15
C GLU A 80 -33.92 -11.76 16.35
N ARG A 81 -32.98 -11.06 16.98
CA ARG A 81 -32.29 -11.46 18.21
C ARG A 81 -32.37 -10.33 19.22
N MET A 82 -32.43 -10.68 20.50
CA MET A 82 -32.42 -9.70 21.58
C MET A 82 -31.01 -9.54 22.14
N LEU A 83 -30.46 -8.33 22.05
CA LEU A 83 -29.19 -7.98 22.68
C LEU A 83 -29.45 -7.35 24.05
N ALA A 84 -28.61 -7.67 25.04
CA ALA A 84 -28.64 -7.09 26.36
C ALA A 84 -27.24 -6.66 26.80
N VAL A 85 -27.08 -5.40 27.20
CA VAL A 85 -25.81 -4.81 27.62
C VAL A 85 -25.93 -4.32 29.06
N ALA A 86 -25.14 -4.88 29.96
CA ALA A 86 -25.08 -4.46 31.35
C ALA A 86 -23.98 -3.41 31.56
N GLY A 87 -24.28 -2.35 32.31
CA GLY A 87 -23.35 -1.29 32.63
C GLY A 87 -23.69 -0.60 33.95
N GLN A 88 -22.84 0.33 34.37
CA GLN A 88 -23.09 1.22 35.50
C GLN A 88 -23.09 2.66 34.98
N PRO A 89 -24.03 3.52 35.39
CA PRO A 89 -24.03 4.93 35.03
C PRO A 89 -22.85 5.61 35.73
N GLU A 90 -22.01 6.31 34.96
CA GLU A 90 -20.92 7.09 35.55
C GLU A 90 -21.48 8.31 36.29
N THR A 91 -21.30 8.35 37.61
CA THR A 91 -21.45 9.60 38.37
C THR A 91 -20.20 10.44 38.18
N GLY A 92 -20.22 11.33 37.19
CA GLY A 92 -19.36 12.51 37.05
C GLY A 92 -17.91 12.35 37.52
N LYS A 93 -17.04 11.84 36.65
CA LYS A 93 -15.63 12.21 36.64
C LYS A 93 -15.25 12.59 35.21
N ASN A 94 -14.77 13.82 35.03
CA ASN A 94 -14.09 14.25 33.81
C ASN A 94 -13.05 13.19 33.43
N ILE A 95 -13.30 12.49 32.33
CA ILE A 95 -12.36 11.53 31.76
C ILE A 95 -11.19 12.33 31.20
N ARG A 96 -10.15 12.50 32.02
CA ARG A 96 -8.79 12.61 31.50
C ARG A 96 -8.45 11.24 30.94
N GLY A 97 -8.19 11.20 29.63
CA GLY A 97 -7.77 9.98 28.95
C GLY A 97 -6.54 9.41 29.61
N ASP A 98 -6.65 8.14 30.01
CA ASP A 98 -5.50 7.26 30.10
C ASP A 98 -5.82 6.06 29.23
N SER A 99 -5.06 5.99 28.14
CA SER A 99 -5.08 5.03 27.06
C SER A 99 -4.46 3.72 27.54
N ASP A 100 -5.18 2.60 27.43
CA ASP A 100 -4.54 1.27 27.26
C ASP A 100 -5.52 0.22 26.73
N ILE A 101 -6.30 0.61 25.71
CA ILE A 101 -6.80 -0.33 24.70
C ILE A 101 -6.39 0.30 23.37
N GLN A 102 -5.34 -0.23 22.74
CA GLN A 102 -5.03 0.10 21.36
C GLN A 102 -6.19 -0.41 20.50
N GLU A 103 -7.12 0.49 20.17
CA GLU A 103 -7.94 0.35 18.98
C GLU A 103 -6.98 0.12 17.81
N ILE A 104 -6.96 -1.09 17.30
CA ILE A 104 -6.45 -1.35 15.96
C ILE A 104 -7.43 -0.62 15.05
N ALA A 105 -7.05 0.59 14.64
CA ALA A 105 -7.80 1.35 13.66
C ALA A 105 -8.05 0.47 12.42
N PRO A 106 -9.23 0.55 11.79
CA PRO A 106 -9.50 -0.19 10.58
C PRO A 106 -8.42 0.11 9.54
N PRO A 107 -8.03 -0.87 8.70
CA PRO A 107 -6.90 -0.74 7.76
C PRO A 107 -6.99 0.38 6.72
N ASP A 108 -8.08 1.16 6.71
CA ASP A 108 -8.34 2.26 5.79
C ASP A 108 -8.22 3.67 6.42
N SER A 109 -7.82 3.82 7.70
CA SER A 109 -7.57 5.15 8.27
C SER A 109 -6.18 5.68 7.86
N ALA A 110 -6.01 5.94 6.56
CA ALA A 110 -4.81 6.58 6.06
C ALA A 110 -4.90 8.08 6.31
N ASP A 111 -4.40 8.54 7.47
CA ASP A 111 -4.37 9.95 7.80
C ASP A 111 -3.35 10.68 6.93
N SER A 112 -3.85 11.42 5.95
CA SER A 112 -3.06 12.35 5.16
C SER A 112 -3.13 13.70 5.85
N SER A 113 -2.02 14.14 6.43
CA SER A 113 -1.95 15.42 7.14
C SER A 113 -0.90 16.34 6.51
N VAL A 114 -1.21 17.63 6.52
CA VAL A 114 -0.26 18.69 6.21
C VAL A 114 0.20 19.24 7.55
N ASN A 115 1.50 19.17 7.85
CA ASN A 115 2.01 19.77 9.07
C ASN A 115 2.15 21.30 8.91
N ASP A 116 2.34 22.01 10.02
CA ASP A 116 2.48 23.49 10.04
C ASP A 116 3.66 24.01 9.18
N SER A 117 4.57 23.13 8.76
CA SER A 117 5.70 23.43 7.86
C SER A 117 5.39 23.18 6.36
N GLY A 118 4.16 22.78 6.02
CA GLY A 118 3.74 22.50 4.65
C GLY A 118 4.19 21.14 4.10
N ASN A 119 4.77 20.27 4.93
CA ASN A 119 5.15 18.92 4.53
C ASN A 119 3.90 18.03 4.48
N PHE A 120 3.73 17.35 3.35
CA PHE A 120 2.72 16.33 3.20
C PHE A 120 3.27 15.03 3.75
N THR A 121 2.54 14.47 4.72
CA THR A 121 2.78 13.14 5.25
C THR A 121 1.57 12.25 4.99
N HIS A 122 1.85 10.99 4.65
CA HIS A 122 0.82 9.97 4.50
C HIS A 122 1.21 8.74 5.28
N GLU A 123 0.34 8.32 6.19
CA GLU A 123 0.56 7.16 7.03
C GLU A 123 -0.35 6.01 6.56
N PHE A 124 0.21 4.81 6.42
CA PHE A 124 -0.54 3.60 6.05
C PHE A 124 0.10 2.36 6.67
N ILE A 125 -0.62 1.24 6.61
CA ILE A 125 -0.16 -0.06 7.11
C ILE A 125 0.05 -0.99 5.93
N THR A 126 1.18 -1.70 5.90
CA THR A 126 1.44 -2.72 4.85
C THR A 126 0.52 -3.92 5.03
N THR A 127 0.05 -4.49 3.93
CA THR A 127 -0.97 -5.55 3.94
C THR A 127 -0.48 -6.82 3.25
N PHE A 128 -1.29 -7.89 3.28
CA PHE A 128 -1.01 -9.12 2.53
C PHE A 128 -0.75 -8.86 1.04
N THR A 129 -1.35 -7.83 0.47
CA THR A 129 -1.13 -7.51 -0.95
C THR A 129 0.27 -6.97 -1.21
N ASP A 130 0.97 -6.43 -0.22
CA ASP A 130 2.35 -5.98 -0.33
C ASP A 130 3.34 -7.13 -0.16
N SER A 131 2.98 -8.11 0.65
CA SER A 131 3.82 -9.23 1.07
C SER A 131 3.74 -10.45 0.15
N ARG A 132 4.39 -10.38 -1.01
CA ARG A 132 4.35 -11.45 -2.05
C ARG A 132 5.63 -12.31 -2.10
N ARG A 133 6.44 -12.27 -1.05
CA ARG A 133 7.79 -12.87 -0.97
C ARG A 133 7.77 -14.21 -0.26
N LEU A 134 8.80 -15.05 -0.44
CA LEU A 134 8.95 -16.28 0.33
C LEU A 134 9.10 -15.99 1.83
N SER A 135 9.79 -14.89 2.17
CA SER A 135 9.91 -14.40 3.54
C SER A 135 8.63 -13.79 4.12
N GLY A 136 7.58 -13.59 3.31
CA GLY A 136 6.40 -12.82 3.72
C GLY A 136 6.64 -11.31 3.84
N ARG A 137 7.82 -10.81 3.45
CA ARG A 137 8.15 -9.39 3.44
C ARG A 137 7.55 -8.65 2.25
N VAL A 138 7.49 -7.32 2.36
CA VAL A 138 7.03 -6.44 1.28
C VAL A 138 7.90 -6.63 0.03
N CYS A 139 7.23 -6.80 -1.11
CA CYS A 139 7.87 -6.86 -2.40
C CYS A 139 8.24 -5.45 -2.89
N PHE A 140 9.39 -5.29 -3.53
CA PHE A 140 9.83 -4.00 -4.09
C PHE A 140 8.80 -3.38 -5.04
N THR A 141 7.95 -4.19 -5.68
CA THR A 141 6.87 -3.74 -6.58
C THR A 141 5.76 -2.96 -5.87
N SER A 142 5.71 -2.97 -4.54
CA SER A 142 4.80 -2.13 -3.75
C SER A 142 5.26 -0.68 -3.70
N ILE A 143 6.57 -0.40 -3.67
CA ILE A 143 7.11 0.96 -3.59
C ILE A 143 6.62 1.88 -4.72
N PRO A 144 6.69 1.50 -6.02
CA PRO A 144 6.14 2.34 -7.09
C PRO A 144 4.61 2.51 -6.99
N LYS A 145 3.88 1.58 -6.35
CA LYS A 145 2.44 1.78 -6.10
C LYS A 145 2.24 2.85 -5.03
N TRP A 146 2.98 2.79 -3.93
CA TRP A 146 2.94 3.78 -2.86
C TRP A 146 3.34 5.17 -3.36
N MET A 147 4.43 5.28 -4.14
CA MET A 147 4.86 6.54 -4.78
C MET A 147 3.74 7.19 -5.59
N GLY A 148 3.05 6.39 -6.40
CA GLY A 148 2.00 6.89 -7.27
C GLY A 148 0.73 7.29 -6.51
N ALA A 149 0.29 6.46 -5.57
CA ALA A 149 -0.86 6.77 -4.71
C ALA A 149 -0.59 8.01 -3.86
N PHE A 150 0.58 8.11 -3.22
CA PHE A 150 0.90 9.24 -2.37
C PHE A 150 1.01 10.55 -3.16
N ARG A 151 1.65 10.53 -4.35
CA ARG A 151 1.64 11.67 -5.28
C ARG A 151 0.21 12.14 -5.58
N GLU A 152 -0.71 11.22 -5.84
CA GLU A 152 -2.09 11.55 -6.15
C GLU A 152 -2.83 12.17 -4.96
N LEU A 153 -2.61 11.63 -3.75
CA LEU A 153 -3.14 12.19 -2.51
C LEU A 153 -2.60 13.59 -2.22
N THR A 154 -1.33 13.86 -2.53
CA THR A 154 -0.77 15.21 -2.42
C THR A 154 -1.55 16.21 -3.27
N LEU A 155 -2.07 15.81 -4.43
CA LEU A 155 -2.80 16.69 -5.35
C LEU A 155 -4.26 16.96 -4.93
N LEU A 156 -4.76 16.39 -3.82
CA LEU A 156 -6.13 16.59 -3.33
C LEU A 156 -6.56 18.07 -3.24
N PRO A 157 -5.73 19.03 -2.75
CA PRO A 157 -6.12 20.43 -2.67
C PRO A 157 -6.44 21.09 -4.01
N ILE A 158 -6.01 20.50 -5.13
CA ILE A 158 -6.30 20.97 -6.49
C ILE A 158 -7.06 19.92 -7.32
N ALA A 159 -7.68 18.92 -6.66
CA ALA A 159 -8.30 17.78 -7.34
C ALA A 159 -9.39 18.21 -8.32
N GLU A 160 -10.25 19.16 -7.97
CA GLU A 160 -11.37 19.55 -8.84
C GLU A 160 -10.90 20.10 -10.21
N PRO A 161 -10.09 21.17 -10.31
CA PRO A 161 -9.60 21.65 -11.60
C PRO A 161 -8.66 20.65 -12.30
N LEU A 162 -7.89 19.85 -11.54
CA LEU A 162 -7.03 18.82 -12.09
C LEU A 162 -7.82 17.70 -12.77
N LEU A 163 -8.83 17.15 -12.10
CA LEU A 163 -9.68 16.10 -12.63
C LEU A 163 -10.48 16.59 -13.84
N LYS A 164 -10.96 17.84 -13.83
CA LYS A 164 -11.59 18.45 -15.02
C LYS A 164 -10.63 18.46 -16.21
N SER A 165 -9.38 18.83 -15.99
CA SER A 165 -8.34 18.86 -17.04
C SER A 165 -8.00 17.47 -17.56
N ILE A 166 -7.77 16.49 -16.68
CA ILE A 166 -7.40 15.12 -17.09
C ILE A 166 -8.59 14.39 -17.75
N ARG A 167 -9.80 14.51 -17.19
CA ARG A 167 -11.01 13.86 -17.75
C ARG A 167 -11.41 14.42 -19.11
N SER A 168 -11.00 15.64 -19.45
CA SER A 168 -11.19 16.18 -20.80
C SER A 168 -10.46 15.38 -21.90
N ARG A 169 -9.50 14.52 -21.51
CA ARG A 169 -8.61 13.77 -22.41
C ARG A 169 -7.75 14.66 -23.31
N GLN A 170 -7.64 15.96 -23.00
CA GLN A 170 -6.76 16.90 -23.69
C GLN A 170 -5.44 17.12 -22.95
N TRP A 171 -5.39 16.79 -21.67
CA TRP A 171 -4.27 17.07 -20.78
C TRP A 171 -3.93 15.87 -19.92
N GLY A 172 -2.67 15.75 -19.52
CA GLY A 172 -2.22 14.70 -18.63
C GLY A 172 -0.83 14.96 -18.06
N MET A 173 -0.42 14.08 -17.16
CA MET A 173 0.95 13.99 -16.65
C MET A 173 1.54 12.68 -17.13
N VAL A 174 2.72 12.73 -17.74
CA VAL A 174 3.48 11.54 -18.14
C VAL A 174 4.69 11.40 -17.24
N THR A 175 4.97 10.17 -16.82
CA THR A 175 6.16 9.86 -16.01
C THR A 175 7.37 9.78 -16.94
N ASN A 176 8.46 10.47 -16.60
CA ASN A 176 9.70 10.45 -17.38
C ASN A 176 10.66 9.40 -16.80
N VAL A 177 10.97 9.51 -15.51
CA VAL A 177 11.82 8.56 -14.79
C VAL A 177 11.17 8.27 -13.44
N SER A 178 11.26 7.02 -13.01
CA SER A 178 11.00 6.64 -11.63
C SER A 178 12.13 5.76 -11.13
N SER A 179 12.49 5.89 -9.85
CA SER A 179 13.46 5.02 -9.21
C SER A 179 13.26 4.97 -7.71
N PHE A 180 13.74 3.90 -7.08
CA PHE A 180 13.76 3.78 -5.63
C PHE A 180 14.94 2.94 -5.15
N LYS A 181 15.25 3.09 -3.87
CA LYS A 181 16.23 2.32 -3.11
C LYS A 181 15.60 1.81 -1.82
N VAL A 182 15.89 0.57 -1.48
CA VAL A 182 15.48 -0.08 -0.23
C VAL A 182 16.71 -0.26 0.63
N GLU A 183 16.66 0.30 1.83
CA GLU A 183 17.75 0.28 2.81
C GLU A 183 17.50 -0.77 3.90
N ARG A 184 16.22 -1.06 4.18
CA ARG A 184 15.78 -1.96 5.25
C ARG A 184 14.63 -2.84 4.80
N HIS A 185 14.48 -3.98 5.46
CA HIS A 185 13.32 -4.83 5.29
C HIS A 185 12.06 -4.13 5.79
N ILE A 186 10.96 -4.37 5.07
CA ILE A 186 9.62 -3.94 5.46
C ILE A 186 8.78 -5.21 5.55
N ASP A 187 8.17 -5.43 6.71
CA ASP A 187 7.33 -6.57 7.01
C ASP A 187 5.84 -6.26 6.78
N ILE A 188 5.01 -7.29 6.85
CA ILE A 188 3.56 -7.15 6.86
C ILE A 188 3.10 -6.45 8.15
N PHE A 189 2.07 -5.61 8.05
CA PHE A 189 1.54 -4.79 9.14
C PHE A 189 2.53 -3.79 9.74
N ASP A 190 3.61 -3.49 9.03
CA ASP A 190 4.45 -2.36 9.36
C ASP A 190 3.69 -1.06 9.08
N LYS A 191 3.83 -0.13 10.00
CA LYS A 191 3.29 1.23 9.90
C LYS A 191 4.29 2.10 9.16
N ILE A 192 3.91 2.54 7.96
CA ILE A 192 4.76 3.31 7.05
C ILE A 192 4.29 4.75 6.99
N ILE A 193 5.24 5.67 7.07
CA ILE A 193 5.05 7.11 6.89
C ILE A 193 5.78 7.51 5.61
N GLY A 194 5.05 7.97 4.62
CA GLY A 194 5.59 8.64 3.44
C GLY A 194 5.72 10.13 3.69
N ARG A 195 6.87 10.71 3.31
CA ARG A 195 7.07 12.16 3.15
C ARG A 195 7.35 12.47 1.69
N ILE A 196 6.81 13.57 1.19
CA ILE A 196 6.98 14.00 -0.21
C ILE A 196 7.47 15.44 -0.28
N THR A 197 8.43 15.69 -1.16
CA THR A 197 9.00 17.02 -1.41
C THR A 197 9.29 17.21 -2.90
N LEU A 198 9.38 18.46 -3.34
CA LEU A 198 9.97 18.79 -4.64
C LEU A 198 11.49 18.66 -4.57
N THR A 199 12.09 18.24 -5.68
CA THR A 199 13.54 18.26 -5.86
C THR A 199 13.97 19.49 -6.66
N ASP A 200 15.24 19.85 -6.56
CA ASP A 200 15.86 20.93 -7.34
C ASP A 200 15.86 20.70 -8.85
N ASP A 201 15.69 19.46 -9.30
CA ASP A 201 15.50 19.15 -10.71
C ASP A 201 14.15 19.64 -11.24
N THR A 202 13.23 20.09 -10.38
CA THR A 202 11.92 20.62 -10.77
C THR A 202 12.07 21.93 -11.55
N ASP A 203 11.51 21.96 -12.76
CA ASP A 203 11.44 23.16 -13.59
C ASP A 203 9.99 23.40 -14.02
N LEU A 204 9.31 24.25 -13.25
CA LEU A 204 7.90 24.62 -13.50
C LEU A 204 7.73 25.47 -14.78
N SER A 205 8.79 26.10 -15.28
CA SER A 205 8.76 26.83 -16.55
C SER A 205 8.71 25.85 -17.73
N GLU A 206 9.46 24.76 -17.61
CA GLU A 206 9.50 23.65 -18.57
C GLU A 206 8.41 22.61 -18.31
N SER A 207 7.54 22.84 -17.31
CA SER A 207 6.44 21.94 -16.94
C SER A 207 6.93 20.54 -16.52
N PHE A 208 8.13 20.49 -15.95
CA PHE A 208 8.79 19.32 -15.41
C PHE A 208 8.73 19.35 -13.89
N ILE A 209 8.24 18.27 -13.30
CA ILE A 209 8.01 18.13 -11.86
C ILE A 209 8.80 16.91 -11.40
N ALA A 210 9.72 17.10 -10.46
CA ALA A 210 10.46 16.01 -9.84
C ALA A 210 10.14 15.96 -8.35
N LEU A 211 9.64 14.81 -7.91
CA LEU A 211 9.20 14.56 -6.55
C LEU A 211 10.10 13.52 -5.91
N ALA A 212 10.56 13.84 -4.71
CA ALA A 212 11.28 12.95 -3.82
C ALA A 212 10.31 12.38 -2.78
N PHE A 213 10.53 11.13 -2.41
CA PHE A 213 9.83 10.50 -1.30
C PHE A 213 10.82 9.85 -0.34
N GLU A 214 10.56 10.05 0.94
CA GLU A 214 11.17 9.32 2.04
C GLU A 214 10.11 8.39 2.65
N TRP A 215 10.47 7.12 2.83
CA TRP A 215 9.62 6.12 3.44
C TRP A 215 10.22 5.73 4.79
N LEU A 216 9.43 5.93 5.85
CA LEU A 216 9.84 5.67 7.23
C LEU A 216 8.96 4.57 7.81
N LYS A 217 9.56 3.63 8.53
CA LYS A 217 8.84 2.69 9.39
C LYS A 217 8.72 3.29 10.79
N LYS A 218 7.51 3.33 11.32
CA LYS A 218 7.23 3.71 12.70
C LYS A 218 7.25 2.47 13.58
N ASN A 219 8.27 2.35 14.42
CA ASN A 219 8.42 1.24 15.35
C ASN A 219 7.45 1.36 16.53
N ARG A 220 7.26 0.26 17.27
CA ARG A 220 6.34 0.20 18.43
C ARG A 220 6.71 1.16 19.55
N ASP A 221 8.00 1.50 19.66
CA ASP A 221 8.55 2.48 20.60
C ASP A 221 8.36 3.94 20.13
N GLY A 222 7.70 4.15 18.98
CA GLY A 222 7.48 5.46 18.36
C GLY A 222 8.65 5.95 17.51
N ARG A 223 9.78 5.23 17.46
CA ARG A 223 10.94 5.63 16.66
C ARG A 223 10.65 5.46 15.16
N GLU A 224 10.99 6.48 14.39
CA GLU A 224 10.96 6.42 12.93
C GLU A 224 12.33 6.00 12.39
N GLU A 225 12.33 5.04 11.46
CA GLU A 225 13.54 4.64 10.73
C GLU A 225 13.29 4.68 9.22
N ARG A 226 14.24 5.23 8.47
CA ARG A 226 14.14 5.27 7.01
C ARG A 226 14.34 3.86 6.44
N VAL A 227 13.38 3.40 5.64
CA VAL A 227 13.39 2.08 5.01
C VAL A 227 13.64 2.13 3.52
N ALA A 228 13.23 3.23 2.87
CA ALA A 228 13.42 3.43 1.44
C ALA A 228 13.43 4.92 1.07
N THR A 229 14.04 5.23 -0.07
CA THR A 229 13.97 6.53 -0.73
C THR A 229 13.57 6.33 -2.19
N SER A 230 12.87 7.30 -2.77
CA SER A 230 12.44 7.19 -4.17
C SER A 230 12.25 8.53 -4.84
N ILE A 231 12.36 8.55 -6.17
CA ILE A 231 12.09 9.73 -7.00
C ILE A 231 11.15 9.35 -8.13
N ILE A 232 10.23 10.26 -8.45
CA ILE A 232 9.51 10.25 -9.72
C ILE A 232 9.59 11.62 -10.36
N SER A 233 9.89 11.66 -11.66
CA SER A 233 9.77 12.86 -12.46
C SER A 233 8.67 12.71 -13.50
N SER A 234 7.99 13.82 -13.77
CA SER A 234 6.86 13.85 -14.68
C SER A 234 6.80 15.17 -15.45
N THR A 235 6.16 15.14 -16.62
CA THR A 235 5.95 16.32 -17.45
C THR A 235 4.47 16.50 -17.73
N TRP A 236 4.00 17.75 -17.63
CA TRP A 236 2.65 18.10 -18.07
C TRP A 236 2.58 18.15 -19.60
N VAL A 237 1.56 17.51 -20.16
CA VAL A 237 1.43 17.33 -21.61
C VAL A 237 0.03 17.63 -22.10
N SER A 238 -0.04 18.06 -23.37
CA SER A 238 -1.24 18.00 -24.19
C SER A 238 -1.31 16.64 -24.89
N ILE A 239 -2.49 16.01 -24.85
CA ILE A 239 -2.78 14.75 -25.51
C ILE A 239 -3.32 15.07 -26.91
N ARG A 240 -2.61 14.61 -27.95
CA ARG A 240 -2.94 14.87 -29.37
C ARG A 240 -3.57 13.69 -30.07
N GLY A 241 -3.55 12.52 -29.43
CA GLY A 241 -4.10 11.28 -29.93
C GLY A 241 -3.71 10.12 -29.01
N ARG A 242 -4.13 8.91 -29.37
CA ARG A 242 -3.83 7.70 -28.59
C ARG A 242 -2.31 7.49 -28.52
N GLY A 243 -1.73 7.62 -27.32
CA GLY A 243 -0.28 7.49 -27.09
C GLY A 243 0.57 8.63 -27.67
N ILE A 244 -0.06 9.71 -28.17
CA ILE A 244 0.64 10.85 -28.76
C ILE A 244 0.48 12.04 -27.83
N VAL A 245 1.58 12.40 -27.17
CA VAL A 245 1.64 13.51 -26.22
C VAL A 245 2.67 14.54 -26.65
N ARG A 246 2.47 15.79 -26.24
CA ARG A 246 3.45 16.87 -26.39
C ARG A 246 3.50 17.70 -25.14
N LYS A 247 4.70 18.04 -24.68
CA LYS A 247 4.94 18.99 -23.58
C LYS A 247 4.07 20.23 -23.77
N ALA A 248 3.44 20.67 -22.70
CA ALA A 248 2.60 21.86 -22.69
C ALA A 248 2.77 22.62 -21.38
N PRO A 249 2.49 23.94 -21.36
CA PRO A 249 2.58 24.74 -20.15
C PRO A 249 1.69 24.20 -19.03
N LEU A 250 2.23 24.14 -17.81
CA LEU A 250 1.46 23.88 -16.59
C LEU A 250 0.32 24.90 -16.44
N PRO A 251 -0.90 24.46 -16.10
CA PRO A 251 -1.98 25.39 -15.75
C PRO A 251 -1.62 26.24 -14.53
N ASP A 252 -2.06 27.49 -14.51
CA ASP A 252 -1.71 28.45 -13.45
C ASP A 252 -2.08 27.96 -12.05
N TYR A 253 -3.23 27.31 -11.89
CA TYR A 253 -3.64 26.75 -10.61
C TYR A 253 -2.65 25.71 -10.10
N PHE A 254 -2.13 24.87 -11.00
CA PHE A 254 -1.22 23.79 -10.68
C PHE A 254 0.17 24.35 -10.37
N ARG A 255 0.66 25.28 -11.20
CA ARG A 255 1.93 25.99 -10.96
C ARG A 255 1.93 26.71 -9.60
N LYS A 256 0.87 27.45 -9.29
CA LYS A 256 0.74 28.17 -8.01
C LYS A 256 0.70 27.23 -6.82
N TYR A 257 0.10 26.05 -6.98
CA TYR A 257 0.07 25.02 -5.95
C TYR A 257 1.46 24.41 -5.73
N LEU A 258 2.14 23.98 -6.78
CA LEU A 258 3.48 23.39 -6.70
C LEU A 258 4.51 24.36 -6.10
N ALA A 259 4.42 25.65 -6.44
CA ALA A 259 5.31 26.69 -5.89
C ALA A 259 5.20 26.88 -4.36
N ARG A 260 4.20 26.26 -3.70
CA ARG A 260 4.03 26.28 -2.24
C ARG A 260 4.50 25.00 -1.57
N LEU A 261 4.84 23.96 -2.34
CA LEU A 261 5.32 22.71 -1.77
C LEU A 261 6.77 22.87 -1.27
N PRO A 262 7.14 22.18 -0.19
CA PRO A 262 8.51 22.16 0.29
C PRO A 262 9.45 21.60 -0.78
N SER A 263 10.61 22.22 -0.93
CA SER A 263 11.73 21.74 -1.76
C SER A 263 12.90 21.35 -0.88
N VAL A 264 13.73 20.41 -1.36
CA VAL A 264 14.96 19.99 -0.68
C VAL A 264 16.14 20.17 -1.62
N ASP A 265 17.11 20.98 -1.18
CA ASP A 265 18.32 21.40 -1.93
C ASP A 265 19.26 20.23 -2.33
N SER A 266 19.04 19.04 -1.77
CA SER A 266 19.67 17.80 -2.23
C SER A 266 19.10 16.62 -1.45
N MET A 267 18.31 15.79 -2.11
CA MET A 267 18.15 14.42 -1.61
C MET A 267 19.41 13.63 -1.98
N GLU A 268 19.87 12.71 -1.12
CA GLU A 268 20.90 11.74 -1.49
C GLU A 268 20.61 11.18 -2.88
N ASN A 269 21.56 11.33 -3.81
CA ASN A 269 21.36 11.06 -5.22
C ASN A 269 20.75 9.65 -5.43
N PRO A 270 19.48 9.54 -5.86
CA PRO A 270 18.86 8.23 -6.06
C PRO A 270 19.51 7.46 -7.21
N LYS A 271 20.31 8.12 -8.08
CA LYS A 271 21.04 7.47 -9.16
C LYS A 271 22.31 6.77 -8.70
N GLY A 272 22.78 7.01 -7.48
CA GLY A 272 23.89 6.25 -6.89
C GLY A 272 23.52 4.79 -6.64
N LYS A 273 24.50 3.90 -6.52
CA LYS A 273 24.25 2.53 -6.02
C LYS A 273 23.74 2.60 -4.56
N VAL A 274 22.89 1.66 -4.15
CA VAL A 274 22.52 1.52 -2.72
C VAL A 274 23.79 1.20 -1.93
N ALA A 275 23.92 1.72 -0.71
CA ALA A 275 25.12 1.52 0.12
C ALA A 275 25.56 0.06 0.20
N VAL A 276 24.60 -0.86 0.33
CA VAL A 276 24.85 -2.31 0.38
C VAL A 276 25.48 -2.86 -0.91
N VAL A 277 25.17 -2.28 -2.08
CA VAL A 277 25.71 -2.66 -3.38
C VAL A 277 27.04 -1.96 -3.64
N SER A 278 27.20 -0.72 -3.15
CA SER A 278 28.43 0.06 -3.32
C SER A 278 29.67 -0.60 -2.70
N SER A 279 29.49 -1.48 -1.71
CA SER A 279 30.56 -2.26 -1.10
C SER A 279 30.85 -3.60 -1.81
N LEU A 280 30.03 -4.01 -2.79
CA LEU A 280 30.20 -5.29 -3.47
C LEU A 280 31.20 -5.16 -4.63
N VAL A 281 31.99 -6.21 -4.84
CA VAL A 281 32.97 -6.27 -5.93
C VAL A 281 32.35 -7.01 -7.13
N PRO A 282 32.18 -6.36 -8.29
CA PRO A 282 31.64 -7.03 -9.46
C PRO A 282 32.64 -8.07 -9.98
N ILE A 283 32.16 -9.30 -10.17
CA ILE A 283 32.87 -10.37 -10.89
C ILE A 283 32.86 -10.05 -12.38
N VAL A 284 31.71 -9.58 -12.87
CA VAL A 284 31.51 -9.13 -14.25
C VAL A 284 30.68 -7.86 -14.24
N ALA A 285 31.02 -6.91 -15.12
CA ALA A 285 30.25 -5.70 -15.36
C ALA A 285 30.27 -5.37 -16.86
N THR A 286 29.09 -5.27 -17.47
CA THR A 286 28.92 -4.82 -18.86
C THR A 286 29.18 -3.32 -18.97
N ASP A 287 29.76 -2.88 -20.08
CA ASP A 287 29.77 -1.46 -20.43
C ASP A 287 28.33 -0.94 -20.57
N ARG A 288 28.10 0.33 -20.22
CA ARG A 288 26.79 0.98 -20.37
C ARG A 288 26.32 1.01 -21.83
N THR A 289 27.25 1.02 -22.77
CA THR A 289 26.99 1.01 -24.21
C THR A 289 26.58 -0.37 -24.74
N ASP A 290 26.79 -1.43 -23.95
CA ASP A 290 26.59 -2.84 -24.36
C ASP A 290 25.68 -3.63 -23.40
N ARG A 291 24.75 -2.93 -22.73
CA ARG A 291 23.83 -3.53 -21.75
C ARG A 291 22.84 -4.54 -22.35
N GLY A 292 22.72 -4.57 -23.68
CA GLY A 292 21.87 -5.50 -24.42
C GLY A 292 22.57 -6.80 -24.83
N ARG A 293 23.83 -7.02 -24.45
CA ARG A 293 24.61 -8.19 -24.87
C ARG A 293 24.05 -9.50 -24.33
N TYR A 294 24.08 -9.67 -23.01
CA TYR A 294 23.77 -10.95 -22.37
C TYR A 294 22.27 -11.08 -22.07
N LEU A 295 21.47 -11.43 -23.08
CA LEU A 295 20.03 -11.71 -22.91
C LEU A 295 19.82 -12.94 -22.02
N LEU A 296 19.06 -12.78 -20.94
CA LEU A 296 18.69 -13.85 -20.01
C LEU A 296 17.31 -14.45 -20.35
N ASP A 297 16.32 -13.58 -20.57
CA ASP A 297 14.93 -13.99 -20.80
C ASP A 297 14.12 -12.91 -21.52
N GLN A 298 13.01 -13.33 -22.13
CA GLN A 298 12.05 -12.44 -22.76
C GLN A 298 10.63 -12.96 -22.55
N GLN A 299 9.72 -12.08 -22.11
CA GLN A 299 8.31 -12.44 -21.91
C GLN A 299 7.38 -11.36 -22.44
N GLN A 300 6.17 -11.78 -22.80
CA GLN A 300 5.14 -10.92 -23.37
C GLN A 300 3.98 -10.79 -22.40
N PHE A 301 3.51 -9.55 -22.24
CA PHE A 301 2.39 -9.19 -21.37
C PHE A 301 1.30 -8.54 -22.21
N LEU A 302 0.14 -9.19 -22.27
CA LEU A 302 -1.07 -8.56 -22.83
C LEU A 302 -1.60 -7.54 -21.83
N THR A 303 -1.86 -6.34 -22.30
CA THR A 303 -2.45 -5.27 -21.48
C THR A 303 -3.92 -5.08 -21.76
N SER A 304 -4.63 -4.57 -20.77
CA SER A 304 -6.06 -4.30 -20.82
C SER A 304 -6.39 -2.93 -20.20
N MET A 305 -7.68 -2.62 -20.07
CA MET A 305 -8.13 -1.41 -19.38
C MET A 305 -7.79 -1.43 -17.88
N GLU A 306 -7.65 -2.61 -17.28
CA GLU A 306 -7.29 -2.75 -15.85
C GLU A 306 -5.86 -2.28 -15.58
N ASP A 307 -4.98 -2.35 -16.58
CA ASP A 307 -3.60 -1.88 -16.50
C ASP A 307 -3.46 -0.36 -16.72
N SER A 308 -4.58 0.32 -17.02
CA SER A 308 -4.60 1.75 -17.36
C SER A 308 -4.84 2.64 -16.15
N ASN A 309 -4.43 3.91 -16.26
CA ASN A 309 -4.75 4.95 -15.28
C ASN A 309 -5.85 5.90 -15.78
N LEU A 310 -6.13 6.96 -15.00
CA LEU A 310 -7.13 7.97 -15.33
C LEU A 310 -6.87 8.71 -16.67
N VAL A 311 -5.61 8.89 -17.06
CA VAL A 311 -5.22 9.50 -18.35
C VAL A 311 -5.54 8.55 -19.51
N GLY A 312 -5.46 7.24 -19.28
CA GLY A 312 -5.79 6.17 -20.21
C GLY A 312 -4.60 5.50 -20.89
N ASN A 313 -3.37 5.79 -20.45
CA ASN A 313 -2.16 5.02 -20.75
C ASN A 313 -1.93 3.96 -19.65
N ILE A 314 -1.02 3.02 -19.92
CA ILE A 314 -0.61 2.01 -18.95
C ILE A 314 0.06 2.68 -17.75
N TYR A 315 -0.33 2.26 -16.55
CA TYR A 315 0.24 2.83 -15.34
C TYR A 315 1.70 2.42 -15.14
N TYR A 316 2.56 3.40 -14.81
CA TYR A 316 4.01 3.20 -14.79
C TYR A 316 4.49 2.09 -13.84
N ALA A 317 3.76 1.85 -12.74
CA ALA A 317 4.09 0.80 -11.78
C ALA A 317 4.04 -0.63 -12.37
N HIS A 318 3.34 -0.84 -13.49
CA HIS A 318 3.34 -2.13 -14.19
C HIS A 318 4.71 -2.52 -14.72
N TYR A 319 5.58 -1.56 -15.08
CA TYR A 319 6.93 -1.84 -15.59
C TYR A 319 7.76 -2.60 -14.55
N TYR A 320 7.70 -2.19 -13.28
CA TYR A 320 8.34 -2.91 -12.17
C TYR A 320 7.73 -4.28 -11.90
N SER A 321 6.42 -4.41 -12.07
CA SER A 321 5.72 -5.69 -11.94
C SER A 321 6.18 -6.66 -13.03
N TRP A 322 6.42 -6.18 -14.25
CA TRP A 322 6.98 -6.99 -15.33
C TRP A 322 8.45 -7.36 -15.07
N GLN A 323 9.29 -6.45 -14.56
CA GLN A 323 10.66 -6.79 -14.14
C GLN A 323 10.67 -7.95 -13.16
N ALA A 324 9.82 -7.87 -12.11
CA ALA A 324 9.71 -8.92 -11.11
C ALA A 324 9.29 -10.24 -11.75
N ARG A 325 8.24 -10.24 -12.59
CA ARG A 325 7.73 -11.45 -13.25
C ARG A 325 8.76 -12.11 -14.15
N VAL A 326 9.45 -11.34 -15.00
CA VAL A 326 10.49 -11.88 -15.90
C VAL A 326 11.61 -12.50 -15.09
N ARG A 327 12.12 -11.77 -14.09
CA ARG A 327 13.16 -12.27 -13.18
C ARG A 327 12.74 -13.54 -12.44
N ASP A 328 11.56 -13.52 -11.81
CA ASP A 328 11.11 -14.61 -10.94
C ASP A 328 10.88 -15.88 -11.76
N ASN A 329 10.26 -15.77 -12.93
CA ASN A 329 10.08 -16.90 -13.85
C ASN A 329 11.41 -17.42 -14.42
N TYR A 330 12.37 -16.54 -14.68
CA TYR A 330 13.72 -16.95 -15.09
C TYR A 330 14.40 -17.77 -13.99
N LEU A 331 14.47 -17.23 -12.78
CA LEU A 331 15.13 -17.86 -11.63
C LEU A 331 14.43 -19.17 -11.25
N PHE A 332 13.09 -19.20 -11.23
CA PHE A 332 12.32 -20.39 -10.91
C PHE A 332 12.57 -21.53 -11.90
N ARG A 333 12.70 -21.23 -13.20
CA ARG A 333 13.01 -22.25 -14.21
C ARG A 333 14.41 -22.87 -14.04
N ARG A 334 15.38 -22.12 -13.53
CA ARG A 334 16.75 -22.61 -13.31
C ARG A 334 16.87 -23.44 -12.04
N ALA A 335 16.23 -22.99 -10.96
CA ALA A 335 16.38 -23.63 -9.66
C ALA A 335 15.05 -23.61 -8.88
N PRO A 336 14.05 -24.40 -9.30
CA PRO A 336 12.74 -24.42 -8.64
C PRO A 336 12.83 -24.86 -7.17
N ASP A 337 13.81 -25.71 -6.84
CA ASP A 337 14.07 -26.16 -5.47
C ASP A 337 14.44 -25.01 -4.52
N VAL A 338 15.00 -23.93 -5.07
CA VAL A 338 15.36 -22.75 -4.29
C VAL A 338 14.11 -22.02 -3.77
N PHE A 339 12.95 -22.21 -4.40
CA PHE A 339 11.70 -21.54 -4.07
C PHE A 339 10.77 -22.39 -3.18
N LYS A 340 11.25 -23.53 -2.66
CA LYS A 340 10.49 -24.37 -1.71
C LYS A 340 10.55 -23.78 -0.29
N GLU A 341 9.50 -23.99 0.51
CA GLU A 341 9.30 -23.36 1.85
C GLU A 341 10.45 -23.57 2.85
N ASN A 342 11.26 -24.62 2.69
CA ASN A 342 12.37 -24.95 3.60
C ASN A 342 13.71 -24.33 3.20
N ASN A 343 13.72 -23.39 2.26
CA ASN A 343 14.96 -22.90 1.67
C ASN A 343 15.52 -21.64 2.38
N ARG A 344 16.85 -21.52 2.41
CA ARG A 344 17.60 -20.64 3.33
C ARG A 344 17.74 -19.17 2.90
N GLY A 345 17.04 -18.72 1.86
CA GLY A 345 17.20 -17.37 1.35
C GLY A 345 16.31 -16.99 0.16
N GLU A 346 16.38 -15.74 -0.25
CA GLU A 346 15.68 -15.19 -1.40
C GLU A 346 16.40 -13.96 -1.99
N PHE A 347 16.20 -13.68 -3.28
CA PHE A 347 16.73 -12.47 -3.93
C PHE A 347 15.87 -11.26 -3.64
N ILE A 348 16.24 -10.30 -2.80
CA ILE A 348 15.48 -9.06 -2.59
C ILE A 348 15.84 -8.01 -3.67
N GLY A 349 14.85 -7.20 -4.05
CA GLY A 349 15.08 -6.03 -4.90
C GLY A 349 15.46 -4.82 -4.06
N VAL A 350 16.72 -4.38 -4.12
CA VAL A 350 17.21 -3.23 -3.34
C VAL A 350 17.17 -1.91 -4.10
N GLN A 351 17.13 -1.98 -5.42
CA GLN A 351 17.09 -0.81 -6.29
C GLN A 351 16.38 -1.17 -7.57
N ALA A 352 15.53 -0.28 -8.06
CA ALA A 352 15.07 -0.35 -9.44
C ALA A 352 14.85 1.05 -10.01
N GLU A 353 14.95 1.15 -11.32
CA GLU A 353 14.73 2.37 -12.09
C GLU A 353 14.05 2.02 -13.41
N VAL A 354 13.15 2.89 -13.87
CA VAL A 354 12.59 2.85 -15.22
C VAL A 354 12.63 4.26 -15.82
N SER A 355 13.25 4.38 -16.98
CA SER A 355 13.21 5.55 -17.86
C SER A 355 12.17 5.31 -18.95
N HIS A 356 11.09 6.09 -18.93
CA HIS A 356 9.97 6.01 -19.85
C HIS A 356 10.23 6.94 -21.05
N LEU A 357 10.20 6.36 -22.24
CA LEU A 357 10.49 7.06 -23.50
C LEU A 357 9.21 7.37 -24.26
N GLN A 358 8.24 6.45 -24.23
CA GLN A 358 6.98 6.55 -24.94
C GLN A 358 5.85 5.89 -24.14
N GLU A 359 4.64 6.38 -24.34
CA GLU A 359 3.45 5.85 -23.68
C GLU A 359 3.07 4.47 -24.22
N ALA A 360 2.80 3.53 -23.30
CA ALA A 360 2.13 2.29 -23.61
C ALA A 360 0.62 2.47 -23.45
N MET A 361 -0.16 1.83 -24.31
CA MET A 361 -1.61 1.93 -24.31
C MET A 361 -2.25 0.58 -23.97
N PRO A 362 -3.45 0.58 -23.36
CA PRO A 362 -4.25 -0.64 -23.22
C PRO A 362 -4.40 -1.39 -24.54
N PHE A 363 -4.46 -2.72 -24.47
CA PHE A 363 -4.56 -3.64 -25.60
C PHE A 363 -3.32 -3.68 -26.50
N GLU A 364 -2.20 -3.16 -26.03
CA GLU A 364 -0.89 -3.45 -26.62
C GLU A 364 -0.30 -4.72 -25.98
N CYS A 365 0.48 -5.47 -26.75
CA CYS A 365 1.33 -6.53 -26.22
C CYS A 365 2.69 -5.94 -25.90
N ILE A 366 3.12 -6.06 -24.64
CA ILE A 366 4.37 -5.51 -24.15
C ILE A 366 5.36 -6.64 -23.98
N GLU A 367 6.41 -6.62 -24.79
CA GLU A 367 7.55 -7.51 -24.66
C GLU A 367 8.57 -6.88 -23.71
N VAL A 368 9.03 -7.67 -22.74
CA VAL A 368 10.03 -7.27 -21.75
C VAL A 368 11.20 -8.22 -21.86
N SER A 369 12.34 -7.68 -22.27
CA SER A 369 13.59 -8.40 -22.42
C SER A 369 14.49 -8.08 -21.23
N MET A 370 15.03 -9.11 -20.58
CA MET A 370 15.89 -9.00 -19.39
C MET A 370 17.30 -9.44 -19.75
N TYR A 371 18.26 -8.58 -19.44
CA TYR A 371 19.67 -8.76 -19.75
C TYR A 371 20.51 -8.72 -18.47
N LEU A 372 21.62 -9.46 -18.47
CA LEU A 372 22.60 -9.43 -17.42
C LEU A 372 23.50 -8.21 -17.58
N SER A 373 23.65 -7.40 -16.52
CA SER A 373 24.49 -6.20 -16.56
C SER A 373 25.68 -6.28 -15.60
N GLU A 374 25.48 -6.66 -14.34
CA GLU A 374 26.58 -6.89 -13.39
C GLU A 374 26.32 -8.15 -12.57
N VAL A 375 27.38 -8.88 -12.23
CA VAL A 375 27.34 -10.07 -11.37
C VAL A 375 28.26 -9.86 -10.18
N PHE A 376 27.76 -10.18 -8.98
CA PHE A 376 28.51 -10.21 -7.72
C PHE A 376 28.42 -11.62 -7.14
N GLU A 377 29.16 -11.94 -6.08
CA GLU A 377 28.93 -13.21 -5.37
C GLU A 377 27.56 -13.26 -4.69
N GLU A 378 27.05 -12.10 -4.28
CA GLU A 378 25.83 -11.95 -3.50
C GLU A 378 24.62 -11.54 -4.33
N GLY A 379 24.79 -11.11 -5.58
CA GLY A 379 23.70 -10.51 -6.32
C GLY A 379 23.98 -10.24 -7.79
N VAL A 380 23.03 -9.57 -8.41
CA VAL A 380 23.02 -9.29 -9.84
C VAL A 380 22.35 -7.94 -10.11
N VAL A 381 22.89 -7.20 -11.08
CA VAL A 381 22.23 -6.06 -11.70
C VAL A 381 21.71 -6.51 -13.07
N LEU A 382 20.41 -6.32 -13.27
CA LEU A 382 19.68 -6.69 -14.46
C LEU A 382 19.28 -5.43 -15.23
N TYR A 383 19.45 -5.44 -16.53
CA TYR A 383 18.95 -4.40 -17.44
C TYR A 383 17.68 -4.88 -18.14
N PHE A 384 16.74 -3.98 -18.37
CA PHE A 384 15.47 -4.30 -19.01
C PHE A 384 15.18 -3.37 -20.17
N GLU A 385 14.65 -3.92 -21.24
CA GLU A 385 14.06 -3.17 -22.34
C GLU A 385 12.58 -3.52 -22.49
N TYR A 386 11.77 -2.51 -22.79
CA TYR A 386 10.32 -2.65 -22.91
C TYR A 386 9.89 -2.20 -24.30
N HIS A 387 9.15 -3.06 -24.96
CA HIS A 387 8.81 -2.92 -26.36
C HIS A 387 7.32 -3.19 -26.55
N SER A 388 6.61 -2.27 -27.21
CA SER A 388 5.28 -2.59 -27.73
C SER A 388 5.46 -3.37 -29.03
N ILE A 389 4.87 -4.56 -29.09
CA ILE A 389 4.92 -5.44 -30.26
C ILE A 389 3.51 -5.63 -30.83
N ASN A 390 3.44 -5.69 -32.16
CA ASN A 390 2.22 -6.03 -32.90
C ASN A 390 2.55 -6.98 -34.06
N GLU A 391 1.53 -7.62 -34.63
CA GLU A 391 1.66 -8.60 -35.73
C GLU A 391 2.41 -8.05 -36.96
N GLN A 392 2.45 -6.73 -37.13
CA GLN A 392 3.17 -6.04 -38.22
C GLN A 392 4.65 -5.73 -37.88
N ARG A 393 5.18 -6.24 -36.77
CA ARG A 393 6.58 -6.05 -36.31
C ARG A 393 7.00 -4.58 -36.12
N LYS A 394 6.08 -3.65 -35.86
CA LYS A 394 6.48 -2.31 -35.39
C LYS A 394 6.91 -2.42 -33.93
N ASN A 395 8.20 -2.69 -33.72
CA ASN A 395 8.79 -2.70 -32.39
C ASN A 395 9.01 -1.26 -31.91
N ARG A 396 8.12 -0.77 -31.03
CA ARG A 396 8.25 0.58 -30.44
C ARG A 396 8.88 0.46 -29.06
N LYS A 397 10.09 0.98 -28.90
CA LYS A 397 10.74 1.07 -27.57
C LYS A 397 9.98 2.04 -26.67
N LEU A 398 9.45 1.50 -25.58
CA LEU A 398 8.61 2.21 -24.61
C LEU A 398 9.44 2.74 -23.45
N ALA A 399 10.36 1.92 -22.95
CA ALA A 399 11.18 2.24 -21.80
C ALA A 399 12.44 1.39 -21.76
N HIS A 400 13.32 1.72 -20.83
CA HIS A 400 14.34 0.80 -20.33
C HIS A 400 14.49 0.97 -18.81
N GLY A 401 15.07 -0.01 -18.14
CA GLY A 401 15.20 0.02 -16.70
C GLY A 401 16.35 -0.82 -16.17
N ILE A 402 16.60 -0.68 -14.87
CA ILE A 402 17.59 -1.45 -14.12
C ILE A 402 16.89 -2.03 -12.90
N HIS A 403 17.29 -3.25 -12.51
CA HIS A 403 16.89 -3.88 -11.26
C HIS A 403 18.11 -4.49 -10.59
N THR A 404 18.39 -4.10 -9.34
CA THR A 404 19.45 -4.72 -8.53
C THR A 404 18.83 -5.70 -7.55
N ALA A 405 19.18 -6.98 -7.70
CA ALA A 405 18.76 -8.06 -6.82
C ALA A 405 19.93 -8.57 -5.99
N ILE A 406 19.73 -8.73 -4.69
CA ILE A 406 20.73 -9.29 -3.78
C ILE A 406 20.13 -10.48 -3.05
N TRP A 407 20.89 -11.56 -2.95
CA TRP A 407 20.54 -12.73 -2.17
C TRP A 407 20.69 -12.43 -0.67
N THR A 408 19.66 -12.76 0.10
CA THR A 408 19.67 -12.66 1.56
C THR A 408 19.19 -13.96 2.18
N THR A 409 19.60 -14.26 3.41
CA THR A 409 19.04 -15.38 4.14
C THR A 409 17.68 -15.02 4.76
N THR A 410 16.75 -15.98 4.81
CA THR A 410 15.40 -15.77 5.36
C THR A 410 15.37 -15.66 6.89
N ASP A 411 16.39 -16.20 7.57
CA ASP A 411 16.48 -16.26 9.03
C ASP A 411 16.91 -14.93 9.68
N SER A 412 17.25 -13.89 8.91
CA SER A 412 17.68 -12.63 9.50
C SER A 412 16.48 -11.89 10.13
N ARG A 413 16.35 -11.98 11.46
CA ARG A 413 15.49 -11.08 12.27
C ARG A 413 15.97 -9.62 12.25
N GLU A 414 17.10 -9.37 11.61
CA GLU A 414 17.66 -8.03 11.48
C GLU A 414 16.86 -7.18 10.49
N ALA A 415 16.65 -5.92 10.85
CA ALA A 415 15.92 -4.95 10.03
C ALA A 415 16.70 -4.51 8.78
N THR A 416 18.04 -4.53 8.84
CA THR A 416 18.90 -4.12 7.72
C THR A 416 19.10 -5.25 6.72
N VAL A 417 19.10 -4.90 5.43
CA VAL A 417 19.45 -5.81 4.35
C VAL A 417 20.90 -6.29 4.51
N ARG A 418 21.10 -7.60 4.68
CA ARG A 418 22.43 -8.22 4.68
C ARG A 418 22.60 -9.16 3.47
N PRO A 419 23.52 -8.84 2.55
CA PRO A 419 23.89 -9.74 1.46
C PRO A 419 24.44 -11.05 2.00
N ALA A 420 24.10 -12.13 1.32
CA ALA A 420 24.72 -13.44 1.48
C ALA A 420 25.11 -13.96 0.09
N LYS A 421 26.07 -14.88 0.02
CA LYS A 421 26.43 -15.52 -1.25
C LYS A 421 25.18 -16.14 -1.89
N MET A 422 24.96 -15.85 -3.17
CA MET A 422 23.86 -16.44 -3.90
C MET A 422 24.09 -17.95 -4.09
N PRO A 423 23.03 -18.75 -4.30
CA PRO A 423 23.17 -20.15 -4.66
C PRO A 423 24.03 -20.35 -5.91
N GLU A 424 24.97 -21.28 -5.83
CA GLU A 424 25.95 -21.56 -6.90
C GLU A 424 25.29 -21.83 -8.26
N VAL A 425 24.09 -22.44 -8.25
CA VAL A 425 23.31 -22.70 -9.48
C VAL A 425 23.01 -21.43 -10.28
N PHE A 426 22.77 -20.29 -9.62
CA PHE A 426 22.52 -19.03 -10.32
C PHE A 426 23.82 -18.39 -10.79
N LEU A 427 24.86 -18.40 -9.95
CA LEU A 427 26.16 -17.85 -10.33
C LEU A 427 26.73 -18.59 -11.54
N ALA A 428 26.71 -19.92 -11.53
CA ALA A 428 27.17 -20.76 -12.62
C ALA A 428 26.36 -20.51 -13.92
N ASP A 429 25.03 -20.38 -13.82
CA ASP A 429 24.15 -20.07 -14.96
C ASP A 429 24.48 -18.69 -15.57
N PHE A 430 24.66 -17.65 -14.75
CA PHE A 430 25.06 -16.33 -15.23
C PHE A 430 26.45 -16.36 -15.91
N MET A 431 27.42 -17.05 -15.31
CA MET A 431 28.76 -17.19 -15.89
C MET A 431 28.77 -18.00 -17.19
N ALA A 432 27.92 -19.02 -17.32
CA ALA A 432 27.77 -19.78 -18.56
C ALA A 432 27.29 -18.87 -19.70
N ILE A 433 26.26 -18.05 -19.46
CA ILE A 433 25.72 -17.11 -20.46
C ILE A 433 26.77 -16.09 -20.90
N ILE A 434 27.60 -15.61 -19.97
CA ILE A 434 28.69 -14.67 -20.28
C ILE A 434 29.76 -15.34 -21.14
N ASN A 435 30.09 -16.61 -20.88
CA ASN A 435 31.13 -17.33 -21.61
C ASN A 435 30.69 -17.83 -22.99
N GLU A 436 29.38 -17.98 -23.23
CA GLU A 436 28.82 -18.45 -24.50
C GLU A 436 28.69 -17.34 -25.57
N GLN A 437 28.87 -16.06 -25.22
CA GLN A 437 28.72 -14.90 -26.12
C GLN A 437 29.97 -14.01 -26.21
#